data_AF-A0A3N5X5P4-F1
#
_entry.id   AF-A0A3N5X5P4-F1
#
_cell.length_a   1.000
_cell.length_b   1.000
_cell.length_c   1.000
_cell.angle_alpha   90.00
_cell.angle_beta   90.00
_cell.angle_gamma   90.00
#
_symmetry.space_group_name_H-M   'P 1'
#
loop_
_entity.id
_entity.type
_entity.pdbx_description
1 polymer ?
#
loop_
_entity_poly.entity_id
_entity_poly.type
_entity_poly.pdbx_seq_one_letter_code
_entity_poly.pdbx_strand_id
1 'polypeptide(L)'
;MPGNFTVRLASWRDDQSALRDVRREVFIIEQQVPEALEWDDADAMSVHVLALDARDLPIGTGRLLADGQIGRMAVVRDWRRHGVGSRILDLLLTLARQRGFSAVHLHAQTHALGFYARHGFVVHGETFTEAGIPHRLMSLSW
;
A
#
# COMPACT_ATOMS: atom_id res chain seq x y z
N MET A 1 8.38 23.54 -2.30
CA MET A 1 7.26 22.92 -3.04
C MET A 1 7.36 21.42 -2.82
N PRO A 2 6.29 20.68 -2.50
CA PRO A 2 6.33 19.23 -2.69
C PRO A 2 6.78 18.98 -4.13
N GLY A 3 7.74 18.07 -4.34
CA GLY A 3 8.12 17.72 -5.70
C GLY A 3 6.89 17.22 -6.46
N ASN A 4 6.83 17.50 -7.77
CA ASN A 4 5.79 16.92 -8.61
C ASN A 4 5.95 15.38 -8.59
N PHE A 5 4.85 14.64 -8.48
CA PHE A 5 4.86 13.18 -8.55
C PHE A 5 3.68 12.67 -9.37
N THR A 6 3.82 11.48 -9.94
CA THR A 6 2.75 10.80 -10.65
C THR A 6 2.39 9.50 -9.93
N VAL A 7 1.16 9.04 -10.13
CA VAL A 7 0.68 7.74 -9.64
C VAL A 7 0.02 7.03 -10.80
N ARG A 8 0.42 5.79 -11.05
CA ARG A 8 -0.09 4.97 -12.14
C ARG A 8 -0.33 3.53 -11.71
N LEU A 9 -1.12 2.82 -12.49
CA LEU A 9 -1.16 1.36 -12.45
C LEU A 9 0.23 0.79 -12.73
N ALA A 10 0.55 -0.28 -12.03
CA ALA A 10 1.76 -1.05 -12.20
C ALA A 10 1.44 -2.54 -12.35
N SER A 11 2.19 -3.22 -13.22
CA SER A 11 2.11 -4.66 -13.39
C SER A 11 3.32 -5.29 -12.70
N TRP A 12 3.14 -6.43 -12.03
CA TRP A 12 4.30 -7.11 -11.45
C TRP A 12 5.32 -7.51 -12.51
N ARG A 13 4.85 -7.96 -13.68
CA ARG A 13 5.71 -8.38 -14.80
C ARG A 13 6.70 -7.30 -15.23
N ASP A 14 6.24 -6.06 -15.35
CA ASP A 14 7.01 -4.97 -15.96
C ASP A 14 7.64 -4.06 -14.89
N ASP A 15 7.01 -3.92 -13.73
CA ASP A 15 7.39 -2.95 -12.69
C ASP A 15 7.97 -3.61 -11.41
N GLN A 16 8.17 -4.93 -11.37
CA GLN A 16 8.64 -5.62 -10.15
C GLN A 16 9.89 -4.99 -9.53
N SER A 17 10.85 -4.50 -10.33
CA SER A 17 12.05 -3.86 -9.78
C SER A 17 11.68 -2.64 -8.95
N ALA A 18 10.92 -1.70 -9.53
CA ALA A 18 10.50 -0.48 -8.86
C ALA A 18 9.59 -0.75 -7.65
N LEU A 19 8.68 -1.72 -7.77
CA LEU A 19 7.83 -2.15 -6.65
C LEU A 19 8.67 -2.72 -5.50
N ARG A 20 9.66 -3.56 -5.81
CA ARG A 20 10.57 -4.16 -4.84
C ARG A 20 11.48 -3.13 -4.19
N ASP A 21 11.96 -2.14 -4.93
CA ASP A 21 12.84 -1.10 -4.40
C ASP A 21 12.16 -0.31 -3.26
N VAL A 22 10.92 0.13 -3.48
CA VAL A 22 10.14 0.84 -2.45
C VAL A 22 9.83 -0.07 -1.25
N ARG A 23 9.41 -1.30 -1.51
CA ARG A 23 9.05 -2.27 -0.45
C ARG A 23 10.27 -2.68 0.37
N ARG A 24 11.43 -2.86 -0.26
CA ARG A 24 12.70 -3.15 0.41
C ARG A 24 13.10 -2.01 1.32
N GLU A 25 13.07 -0.78 0.83
CA GLU A 25 13.42 0.40 1.63
C GLU A 25 12.51 0.54 2.86
N VAL A 26 11.20 0.41 2.68
CA VAL A 26 10.24 0.65 3.76
C VAL A 26 10.08 -0.56 4.69
N PHE A 27 9.80 -1.75 4.16
CA PHE A 27 9.47 -2.90 4.99
C PHE A 27 10.72 -3.61 5.52
N ILE A 28 11.70 -3.88 4.66
CA ILE A 28 12.89 -4.65 5.05
C ILE A 28 13.89 -3.75 5.79
N ILE A 29 14.30 -2.63 5.19
CA ILE A 29 15.36 -1.78 5.74
C ILE A 29 14.83 -0.93 6.90
N GLU A 30 13.71 -0.23 6.73
CA GLU A 30 13.21 0.66 7.78
C GLU A 30 12.44 -0.09 8.88
N GLN A 31 11.50 -0.97 8.51
CA GLN A 31 10.63 -1.65 9.48
C GLN A 31 11.18 -3.00 9.97
N GLN A 32 12.31 -3.45 9.43
CA GLN A 32 12.98 -4.70 9.84
C GLN A 32 12.09 -5.95 9.65
N VAL A 33 11.17 -5.92 8.67
CA VAL A 33 10.42 -7.11 8.24
C VAL A 33 11.41 -8.10 7.62
N PRO A 34 11.42 -9.37 8.05
CA PRO A 34 12.27 -10.39 7.43
C PRO A 34 12.01 -10.49 5.92
N GLU A 35 13.07 -10.41 5.12
CA GLU A 35 12.96 -10.41 3.65
C GLU A 35 12.20 -11.63 3.09
N ALA A 36 12.33 -12.79 3.74
CA ALA A 36 11.61 -14.02 3.38
C ALA A 36 10.07 -13.93 3.52
N LEU A 37 9.56 -12.97 4.30
CA LEU A 37 8.12 -12.74 4.48
C LEU A 37 7.55 -11.65 3.57
N GLU A 38 8.42 -10.85 2.95
CA GLU A 38 7.97 -9.68 2.18
C GLU A 38 7.38 -10.08 0.83
N TRP A 39 8.00 -11.06 0.16
CA TRP A 39 7.63 -11.49 -1.19
C TRP A 39 6.67 -12.68 -1.13
N ASP A 40 5.57 -12.63 -1.87
CA ASP A 40 4.56 -13.70 -1.89
C ASP A 40 4.06 -14.01 -3.31
N ASP A 41 3.44 -15.18 -3.48
CA ASP A 41 2.94 -15.64 -4.79
C ASP A 41 1.80 -14.75 -5.33
N ALA A 42 1.12 -14.01 -4.45
CA ALA A 42 0.04 -13.11 -4.85
C ALA A 42 0.58 -11.88 -5.61
N ASP A 43 1.86 -11.54 -5.46
CA ASP A 43 2.48 -10.41 -6.16
C ASP A 43 2.27 -10.47 -7.67
N ALA A 44 2.42 -11.65 -8.29
CA ALA A 44 2.27 -11.82 -9.74
C ALA A 44 0.82 -11.66 -10.24
N MET A 45 -0.17 -11.88 -9.38
CA MET A 45 -1.60 -11.90 -9.75
C MET A 45 -2.35 -10.63 -9.29
N SER A 46 -1.69 -9.78 -8.52
CA SER A 46 -2.31 -8.61 -7.91
C SER A 46 -2.24 -7.38 -8.80
N VAL A 47 -3.13 -6.43 -8.52
CA VAL A 47 -3.05 -5.10 -9.08
C VAL A 47 -2.12 -4.27 -8.20
N HIS A 48 -1.15 -3.61 -8.82
CA HIS A 48 -0.25 -2.71 -8.12
C HIS A 48 -0.45 -1.27 -8.58
N VAL A 49 -0.08 -0.35 -7.71
CA VAL A 49 -0.01 1.07 -8.00
C VAL A 49 1.39 1.53 -7.64
N LEU A 50 2.02 2.31 -8.53
CA LEU A 50 3.35 2.86 -8.33
C LEU A 50 3.29 4.38 -8.38
N ALA A 51 3.99 5.02 -7.43
CA ALA A 51 4.21 6.45 -7.42
C ALA A 51 5.66 6.76 -7.81
N LEU A 52 5.84 7.74 -8.70
CA LEU A 52 7.13 8.16 -9.25
C LEU A 52 7.35 9.66 -9.02
N ASP A 53 8.56 10.07 -8.68
CA ASP A 53 8.93 11.49 -8.64
C ASP A 53 9.13 12.08 -10.05
N ALA A 54 9.43 13.38 -10.14
CA ALA A 54 9.68 14.07 -11.39
C ALA A 54 10.90 13.57 -12.20
N ARG A 55 11.71 12.66 -11.64
CA ARG A 55 12.87 12.01 -12.28
C ARG A 55 12.61 10.53 -12.53
N ASP A 56 11.35 10.10 -12.46
CA ASP A 56 10.91 8.71 -12.61
C ASP A 56 11.51 7.76 -11.55
N LEU A 57 11.87 8.28 -10.37
CA LEU A 57 12.30 7.43 -9.26
C LEU A 57 11.07 6.91 -8.49
N PRO A 58 11.04 5.61 -8.11
CA PRO A 58 9.93 5.06 -7.36
C PRO A 58 9.95 5.52 -5.90
N ILE A 59 8.84 6.12 -5.47
CA ILE A 59 8.70 6.77 -4.16
C ILE A 59 7.56 6.21 -3.32
N GLY A 60 6.69 5.39 -3.90
CA GLY A 60 5.60 4.77 -3.18
C GLY A 60 4.92 3.65 -3.97
N THR A 61 4.28 2.73 -3.26
CA THR A 61 3.51 1.65 -3.86
C THR A 61 2.30 1.25 -3.00
N GLY A 62 1.38 0.50 -3.60
CA GLY A 62 0.29 -0.19 -2.93
C GLY A 62 -0.26 -1.32 -3.79
N ARG A 63 -0.90 -2.30 -3.15
CA ARG A 63 -1.41 -3.53 -3.78
C ARG A 63 -2.88 -3.74 -3.47
N LEU A 64 -3.63 -4.22 -4.45
CA LEU A 64 -4.99 -4.73 -4.30
C LEU A 64 -5.04 -6.21 -4.72
N LEU A 65 -5.40 -7.07 -3.78
CA LEU A 65 -5.60 -8.51 -3.98
C LEU A 65 -6.96 -8.80 -4.63
N ALA A 66 -7.12 -10.02 -5.15
CA ALA A 66 -8.33 -10.50 -5.81
C ALA A 66 -9.55 -10.65 -4.88
N ASP A 67 -9.35 -10.62 -3.56
CA ASP A 67 -10.40 -10.67 -2.54
C ASP A 67 -10.75 -9.26 -1.98
N GLY A 68 -10.15 -8.20 -2.54
CA GLY A 68 -10.37 -6.83 -2.10
C GLY A 68 -9.48 -6.40 -0.93
N GLN A 69 -8.48 -7.20 -0.53
CA GLN A 69 -7.50 -6.76 0.45
C GLN A 69 -6.56 -5.71 -0.15
N ILE A 70 -6.45 -4.56 0.52
CA ILE A 70 -5.43 -3.54 0.24
C ILE A 70 -4.23 -3.79 1.16
N GLY A 71 -3.03 -3.83 0.57
CA GLY A 71 -1.81 -4.13 1.30
C GLY A 71 -0.56 -3.57 0.62
N ARG A 72 0.61 -3.91 1.17
CA ARG A 72 1.93 -3.44 0.68
C ARG A 72 1.97 -1.92 0.43
N MET A 73 1.22 -1.16 1.22
CA MET A 73 1.18 0.30 1.17
C MET A 73 2.48 0.86 1.74
N ALA A 74 3.31 1.46 0.89
CA ALA A 74 4.62 1.97 1.28
C ALA A 74 4.89 3.33 0.60
N VAL A 75 5.50 4.25 1.34
CA VAL A 75 6.04 5.51 0.83
C VAL A 75 7.39 5.74 1.48
N VAL A 76 8.41 6.01 0.67
CA VAL A 76 9.76 6.29 1.16
C VAL A 76 9.77 7.52 2.05
N ARG A 77 10.64 7.55 3.06
CA ARG A 77 10.59 8.50 4.19
C ARG A 77 10.46 9.96 3.74
N ASP A 78 11.24 10.38 2.75
CA ASP A 78 11.31 11.76 2.28
C ASP A 78 10.05 12.22 1.53
N TRP A 79 9.20 11.29 1.09
CA TRP A 79 7.95 11.56 0.38
C TRP A 79 6.70 11.39 1.24
N ARG A 80 6.86 11.04 2.53
CA ARG A 80 5.75 10.97 3.47
C ARG A 80 5.20 12.36 3.77
N ARG A 81 3.90 12.44 4.04
CA ARG A 81 3.17 13.71 4.31
C ARG A 81 3.12 14.68 3.10
N HIS A 82 3.50 14.23 1.90
CA HIS A 82 3.33 14.96 0.64
C HIS A 82 2.08 14.52 -0.17
N GLY A 83 1.18 13.74 0.44
CA GLY A 83 -0.05 13.26 -0.22
C GLY A 83 0.11 11.98 -1.06
N VAL A 84 1.33 11.49 -1.27
CA VAL A 84 1.64 10.29 -2.09
C VAL A 84 0.80 9.08 -1.67
N GLY A 85 0.81 8.72 -0.38
CA GLY A 85 0.06 7.57 0.11
C GLY A 85 -1.45 7.69 -0.08
N SER A 86 -2.00 8.92 0.00
CA SER A 86 -3.42 9.14 -0.27
C SER A 86 -3.74 8.92 -1.75
N ARG A 87 -2.92 9.46 -2.65
CA ARG A 87 -3.10 9.27 -4.11
C ARG A 87 -2.99 7.81 -4.55
N ILE A 88 -2.11 7.03 -3.91
CA ILE A 88 -2.01 5.58 -4.12
C ILE A 88 -3.30 4.90 -3.66
N LEU A 89 -3.73 5.18 -2.42
CA LEU A 89 -4.94 4.59 -1.86
C LEU A 89 -6.19 4.95 -2.67
N ASP A 90 -6.35 6.20 -3.08
CA ASP A 90 -7.47 6.68 -3.90
C ASP A 90 -7.58 5.86 -5.20
N LEU A 91 -6.45 5.63 -5.88
CA LEU A 91 -6.43 4.84 -7.11
C LEU A 91 -6.81 3.37 -6.84
N LEU A 92 -6.31 2.75 -5.75
CA LEU A 92 -6.69 1.39 -5.36
C LEU A 92 -8.20 1.29 -5.05
N LEU A 93 -8.78 2.29 -4.38
CA LEU A 93 -10.20 2.35 -4.09
C LEU A 93 -11.05 2.51 -5.36
N THR A 94 -10.62 3.36 -6.31
CA THR A 94 -11.26 3.46 -7.63
C THR A 94 -11.23 2.11 -8.35
N LEU A 95 -10.10 1.42 -8.34
CA LEU A 95 -9.89 0.12 -8.97
C LEU A 95 -10.73 -0.99 -8.33
N ALA A 96 -10.91 -0.96 -7.01
CA ALA A 96 -11.76 -1.90 -6.30
C ALA A 96 -13.23 -1.71 -6.70
N ARG A 97 -13.73 -0.46 -6.74
CA ARG A 97 -15.09 -0.17 -7.19
C ARG A 97 -15.34 -0.58 -8.63
N GLN A 98 -14.40 -0.31 -9.53
CA GLN A 98 -14.49 -0.73 -10.93
C GLN A 98 -14.53 -2.26 -11.11
N ARG A 99 -13.96 -3.01 -10.16
CA ARG A 99 -14.00 -4.48 -10.14
C ARG A 99 -15.26 -5.05 -9.49
N GLY A 100 -16.17 -4.19 -9.04
CA GLY A 100 -17.45 -4.61 -8.46
C GLY A 100 -17.37 -5.06 -6.99
N PHE A 101 -16.26 -4.80 -6.29
CA PHE A 101 -16.24 -4.96 -4.84
C PHE A 101 -17.25 -3.99 -4.22
N SER A 102 -18.00 -4.44 -3.21
CA SER A 102 -18.86 -3.59 -2.36
C SER A 102 -18.15 -3.11 -1.09
N ALA A 103 -16.98 -3.69 -0.79
CA ALA A 103 -16.11 -3.28 0.29
C ALA A 103 -14.66 -3.70 0.01
N VAL A 104 -13.72 -3.05 0.69
CA VAL A 104 -12.32 -3.46 0.79
C VAL A 104 -11.93 -3.58 2.25
N HIS A 105 -10.87 -4.34 2.51
CA HIS A 105 -10.32 -4.50 3.85
C HIS A 105 -8.79 -4.42 3.83
N LEU A 106 -8.20 -4.20 4.99
CA LEU A 106 -6.75 -4.16 5.15
C LEU A 106 -6.33 -4.50 6.57
N HIS A 107 -5.08 -4.93 6.70
CA HIS A 107 -4.40 -5.01 7.99
C HIS A 107 -3.59 -3.73 8.15
N ALA A 108 -4.10 -2.78 8.95
CA ALA A 108 -3.41 -1.53 9.21
C ALA A 108 -2.40 -1.73 10.33
N GLN A 109 -1.13 -1.38 10.10
CA GLN A 109 -0.20 -1.14 11.19
C GLN A 109 -0.80 -0.10 12.15
N THR A 110 -0.70 -0.32 13.45
CA THR A 110 -1.41 0.51 14.46
C THR A 110 -1.06 2.00 14.39
N HIS A 111 0.15 2.37 13.95
CA HIS A 111 0.52 3.77 13.75
C HIS A 111 -0.12 4.41 12.50
N ALA A 112 -0.63 3.60 11.56
CA ALA A 112 -1.28 4.04 10.33
C ALA A 112 -2.82 4.13 10.45
N LEU A 113 -3.42 3.78 11.59
CA LEU A 113 -4.88 3.80 11.78
C LEU A 113 -5.48 5.18 11.46
N GLY A 114 -4.85 6.25 11.94
CA GLY A 114 -5.31 7.62 11.67
C GLY A 114 -5.25 7.99 10.18
N PHE A 115 -4.33 7.40 9.42
CA PHE A 115 -4.28 7.58 7.97
C PHE A 115 -5.50 6.94 7.30
N TYR A 116 -5.77 5.66 7.58
CA TYR A 116 -6.91 4.95 6.97
C TYR A 116 -8.26 5.48 7.45
N ALA A 117 -8.39 5.88 8.73
CA ALA A 117 -9.61 6.47 9.26
C ALA A 117 -10.02 7.76 8.53
N ARG A 118 -9.05 8.61 8.14
CA ARG A 118 -9.33 9.81 7.32
C ARG A 118 -9.82 9.48 5.91
N HIS A 119 -9.56 8.26 5.44
CA HIS A 119 -10.06 7.71 4.17
C HIS A 119 -11.38 6.92 4.36
N GLY A 120 -11.99 6.98 5.54
CA GLY A 120 -13.28 6.37 5.83
C GLY A 120 -13.23 4.91 6.30
N PHE A 121 -12.04 4.33 6.46
CA PHE A 121 -11.91 2.97 6.98
C PHE A 121 -12.31 2.90 8.45
N VAL A 122 -13.05 1.86 8.81
CA VAL A 122 -13.50 1.56 10.18
C VAL A 122 -12.69 0.41 10.74
N VAL A 123 -12.27 0.53 12.01
CA VAL A 123 -11.48 -0.49 12.72
C VAL A 123 -12.39 -1.60 13.26
N HIS A 124 -11.92 -2.84 13.16
CA HIS A 124 -12.60 -4.04 13.66
C HIS A 124 -11.69 -4.89 14.55
N GLY A 125 -12.31 -5.64 15.45
CA GLY A 125 -11.65 -6.67 16.25
C GLY A 125 -10.52 -6.16 17.15
N GLU A 126 -9.72 -7.09 17.64
CA GLU A 126 -8.56 -6.83 18.50
C GLU A 126 -7.28 -6.55 17.71
N THR A 127 -6.24 -6.09 18.41
CA THR A 127 -4.89 -5.98 17.85
C THR A 127 -4.28 -7.36 17.67
N PHE A 128 -3.63 -7.60 16.53
CA PHE A 128 -2.86 -8.82 16.27
C PHE A 128 -1.47 -8.46 15.73
N THR A 129 -0.55 -9.43 15.71
CA THR A 129 0.83 -9.22 15.27
C THR A 129 1.08 -9.89 13.92
N GLU A 130 1.67 -9.15 12.98
CA GLU A 130 2.09 -9.65 11.67
C GLU A 130 3.53 -9.18 11.43
N ALA A 131 4.44 -10.11 11.12
CA ALA A 131 5.89 -9.86 11.00
C ALA A 131 6.52 -9.07 12.19
N GLY A 132 6.01 -9.30 13.41
CA GLY A 132 6.48 -8.59 14.61
C GLY A 132 5.90 -7.18 14.80
N ILE A 133 4.99 -6.75 13.93
CA ILE A 133 4.38 -5.41 13.96
C ILE A 133 2.91 -5.53 14.40
N PRO A 134 2.43 -4.66 15.32
CA PRO A 134 1.03 -4.66 15.74
C PRO A 134 0.11 -4.05 14.67
N HIS A 135 -0.94 -4.77 14.34
CA HIS A 135 -1.94 -4.46 13.31
C HIS A 135 -3.38 -4.46 13.86
N ARG A 136 -4.28 -3.81 13.13
CA ARG A 136 -5.74 -3.94 13.27
C ARG A 136 -6.38 -4.22 11.92
N LEU A 137 -7.44 -5.03 11.93
CA LEU A 137 -8.30 -5.16 10.77
C LEU A 137 -9.08 -3.85 10.58
N MET A 138 -9.12 -3.34 9.35
CA MET A 138 -10.01 -2.23 8.99
C MET A 138 -10.73 -2.54 7.68
N SER A 139 -11.93 -1.99 7.51
CA SER A 139 -12.67 -2.09 6.25
C SER A 139 -13.33 -0.77 5.85
N LEU A 140 -13.58 -0.63 4.56
CA LEU A 140 -14.37 0.45 3.98
C LEU A 140 -15.41 -0.18 3.05
N SER A 141 -16.67 0.13 3.28
CA SER A 141 -17.81 -0.31 2.47
C SER A 141 -18.47 0.87 1.78
N TRP A 142 -19.18 0.61 0.69
CA TRP A 142 -19.93 1.61 -0.08
C TRP A 142 -21.27 1.07 -0.56
#